data_AF-A0A2N5UFZ7-F1
#
_entry.id   AF-A0A2N5UFZ7-F1
#
_cell.length_a   1.000
_cell.length_b   1.000
_cell.length_c   1.000
_cell.angle_alpha   90.00
_cell.angle_beta   90.00
_cell.angle_gamma   90.00
#
_symmetry.space_group_name_H-M   'P 1'
#
loop_
_entity.id
_entity.type
_entity.pdbx_description
1 polymer ?
#
loop_
_entity_poly.entity_id
_entity_poly.type
_entity_poly.pdbx_seq_one_letter_code
_entity_poly.pdbx_strand_id
1 'polypeptide(L)'
;MEGHETGDWELLKKSLLRKWGRATPLRRYREESITELVQKAVDKKGIKTNVEYRKFISKFEEMMDYFIRMEYNNLNPENGDPLWKALSDKLKKDVTKELAHAKKLKNTKDGRNIIPNLSILKIYVEEALVISDFDGVVFQI
;
A
#
# COMPACT_ATOMS: atom_id res chain seq x y z
N MET A 1 -5.94 -34.60 4.21
CA MET A 1 -6.97 -33.85 3.43
C MET A 1 -7.06 -34.60 2.12
N GLU A 2 -8.23 -35.15 1.78
CA GLU A 2 -8.40 -36.16 0.72
C GLU A 2 -7.69 -35.83 -0.60
N GLY A 3 -7.78 -34.59 -1.12
CA GLY A 3 -7.08 -34.20 -2.35
C GLY A 3 -5.54 -34.24 -2.28
N HIS A 4 -4.95 -34.15 -1.09
CA HIS A 4 -3.50 -34.36 -0.90
C HIS A 4 -3.13 -35.85 -0.91
N GLU A 5 -4.02 -36.72 -0.42
CA GLU A 5 -3.80 -38.16 -0.35
C GLU A 5 -4.04 -38.84 -1.71
N THR A 6 -4.93 -38.28 -2.53
CA THR A 6 -5.26 -38.80 -3.86
C THR A 6 -4.49 -38.13 -5.01
N GLY A 7 -3.72 -37.07 -4.72
CA GLY A 7 -3.07 -36.25 -5.74
C GLY A 7 -4.02 -35.39 -6.58
N ASP A 8 -5.28 -35.29 -6.17
CA ASP A 8 -6.29 -34.46 -6.82
C ASP A 8 -6.16 -32.99 -6.36
N TRP A 9 -5.44 -32.22 -7.16
CA TRP A 9 -5.16 -30.81 -6.90
C TRP A 9 -6.42 -29.92 -6.92
N GLU A 10 -7.44 -30.29 -7.70
CA GLU A 10 -8.71 -29.55 -7.73
C GLU A 10 -9.52 -29.81 -6.46
N LEU A 11 -9.57 -31.06 -5.98
CA LEU A 11 -10.19 -31.41 -4.70
C LEU A 11 -9.45 -30.75 -3.53
N LEU A 12 -8.12 -30.74 -3.56
CA LEU A 12 -7.32 -30.06 -2.54
C LEU A 12 -7.61 -28.56 -2.52
N LYS A 13 -7.58 -27.89 -3.68
CA LYS A 13 -7.88 -26.46 -3.81
C LYS A 13 -9.28 -26.12 -3.30
N LYS A 14 -10.31 -26.89 -3.67
CA LYS A 14 -11.68 -26.73 -3.15
C LYS A 14 -11.75 -26.91 -1.64
N SER A 15 -11.05 -27.90 -1.09
CA SER A 15 -11.05 -28.17 0.35
C SER A 15 -10.36 -27.06 1.15
N LEU A 16 -9.29 -26.46 0.61
CA LEU A 16 -8.59 -25.33 1.18
C LEU A 16 -9.43 -24.05 1.13
N LEU A 17 -10.05 -23.76 -0.02
CA LEU A 17 -11.01 -22.66 -0.13
C LEU A 17 -12.20 -22.84 0.82
N ARG A 18 -12.72 -24.06 0.99
CA ARG A 18 -13.82 -24.32 1.92
C ARG A 18 -13.42 -24.17 3.39
N LYS A 19 -12.23 -24.63 3.79
CA LYS A 19 -11.77 -24.60 5.19
C LYS A 19 -11.17 -23.25 5.59
N TRP A 20 -10.45 -22.61 4.69
CA TRP A 20 -9.61 -21.44 4.94
C TRP A 20 -9.94 -20.25 4.06
N GLY A 21 -10.60 -20.47 2.92
CA GLY A 21 -11.23 -19.41 2.14
C GLY A 21 -12.52 -18.97 2.83
N ARG A 22 -12.40 -18.39 4.03
CA ARG A 22 -13.52 -17.66 4.62
C ARG A 22 -14.01 -16.68 3.56
N ALA A 23 -15.30 -16.76 3.22
CA ALA A 23 -15.94 -15.71 2.47
C ALA A 23 -15.62 -14.41 3.20
N THR A 24 -14.96 -13.48 2.53
CA THR A 24 -14.76 -12.14 3.05
C THR A 24 -16.13 -11.68 3.53
N PRO A 25 -16.31 -11.32 4.82
CA PRO A 25 -17.63 -10.95 5.31
C PRO A 25 -18.23 -9.91 4.37
N LEU A 26 -19.51 -10.06 4.01
CA LEU A 26 -20.24 -9.14 3.11
C LEU A 26 -20.03 -7.67 3.51
N ARG A 27 -19.74 -7.41 4.79
CA ARG A 27 -19.37 -6.08 5.30
C ARG A 27 -18.08 -6.15 6.12
N ARG A 28 -16.93 -6.25 5.45
CA ARG A 28 -15.61 -6.25 6.09
C ARG A 28 -15.02 -4.86 6.30
N TYR A 29 -15.22 -3.98 5.31
CA TYR A 29 -14.80 -2.58 5.35
C TYR A 29 -15.97 -1.67 4.97
N ARG A 30 -15.91 -0.44 5.46
CA ARG A 30 -16.83 0.67 5.15
C ARG A 30 -16.11 1.66 4.24
N GLU A 31 -16.82 2.53 3.52
CA GLU A 31 -16.19 3.51 2.61
C GLU A 31 -15.13 4.38 3.32
N GLU A 32 -15.37 4.73 4.58
CA GLU A 32 -14.45 5.50 5.42
C GLU A 32 -13.19 4.72 5.86
N SER A 33 -13.11 3.41 5.62
CA SER A 33 -11.99 2.58 6.11
C SER A 33 -10.62 3.00 5.56
N ILE A 34 -10.58 3.50 4.31
CA ILE A 34 -9.35 4.06 3.73
C ILE A 34 -8.96 5.35 4.46
N THR A 35 -9.93 6.24 4.71
CA THR A 35 -9.70 7.50 5.45
C THR A 35 -9.25 7.21 6.88
N GLU A 36 -9.87 6.26 7.58
CA GLU A 36 -9.45 5.83 8.91
C GLU A 36 -8.02 5.25 8.92
N LEU A 37 -7.63 4.49 7.88
CA LEU A 37 -6.29 3.96 7.74
C LEU A 37 -5.25 5.07 7.57
N VAL A 38 -5.54 6.06 6.72
CA VAL A 38 -4.69 7.24 6.51
C VAL A 38 -4.60 8.06 7.80
N GLN A 39 -5.72 8.33 8.48
CA GLN A 39 -5.74 9.10 9.71
C GLN A 39 -4.89 8.45 10.81
N LYS A 40 -4.97 7.13 10.97
CA LYS A 40 -4.13 6.38 11.92
C LYS A 40 -2.63 6.54 11.65
N ALA A 41 -2.22 6.70 10.39
CA ALA A 41 -0.83 6.99 10.05
C ALA A 41 -0.49 8.45 10.35
N VAL A 42 -1.36 9.39 9.98
CA VAL A 42 -1.18 10.83 10.24
C VAL A 42 -1.07 11.13 11.74
N ASP A 43 -1.93 10.54 12.57
CA ASP A 43 -1.91 10.71 14.03
C ASP A 43 -0.57 10.27 14.66
N LYS A 44 0.14 9.36 14.00
CA LYS A 44 1.49 8.88 14.40
C LYS A 44 2.63 9.71 13.79
N LYS A 45 2.31 10.87 13.22
CA LYS A 45 3.23 11.76 12.48
C LYS A 45 3.71 11.13 11.16
N GLY A 46 2.86 10.33 10.53
CA GLY A 46 3.09 9.68 9.24
C GLY A 46 4.05 8.49 9.30
N ILE A 47 4.08 7.74 8.20
CA ILE A 47 4.97 6.59 7.96
C ILE A 47 6.41 7.08 7.85
N LYS A 48 7.32 6.42 8.57
CA LYS A 48 8.76 6.76 8.61
C LYS A 48 9.66 5.57 8.33
N THR A 49 9.20 4.36 8.58
CA THR A 49 10.02 3.14 8.51
C THR A 49 9.46 2.13 7.52
N ASN A 50 10.33 1.22 7.06
CA ASN A 50 9.92 0.12 6.19
C ASN A 50 8.84 -0.78 6.83
N VAL A 51 8.93 -1.02 8.14
CA VAL A 51 7.94 -1.82 8.89
C VAL A 51 6.57 -1.15 8.89
N GLU A 52 6.51 0.16 9.14
CA GLU A 52 5.25 0.93 9.10
C GLU A 52 4.67 0.96 7.69
N TYR A 53 5.51 1.16 6.68
CA TYR A 53 5.10 1.18 5.28
C TYR A 53 4.50 -0.17 4.85
N ARG A 54 5.19 -1.29 5.12
CA ARG A 54 4.68 -2.64 4.80
C ARG A 54 3.34 -2.90 5.48
N LYS A 55 3.20 -2.52 6.75
CA LYS A 55 1.94 -2.67 7.49
C LYS A 55 0.81 -1.85 6.86
N PHE A 56 1.11 -0.63 6.42
CA PHE A 56 0.13 0.24 5.76
C PHE A 56 -0.28 -0.33 4.40
N ILE A 57 0.67 -0.66 3.52
CA ILE A 57 0.39 -1.16 2.17
C ILE A 57 -0.36 -2.49 2.21
N SER A 58 0.06 -3.46 3.04
CA SER A 58 -0.67 -4.72 3.15
C SER A 58 -2.11 -4.50 3.58
N LYS A 59 -2.37 -3.54 4.49
CA LYS A 59 -3.73 -3.23 4.92
C LYS A 59 -4.54 -2.49 3.85
N PHE A 60 -3.90 -1.58 3.13
CA PHE A 60 -4.52 -0.81 2.07
C PHE A 60 -4.91 -1.71 0.89
N GLU A 61 -4.01 -2.59 0.44
CA GLU A 61 -4.26 -3.56 -0.64
C GLU A 61 -5.38 -4.55 -0.25
N GLU A 62 -5.38 -5.03 1.00
CA GLU A 62 -6.46 -5.86 1.53
C GLU A 62 -7.84 -5.16 1.47
N MET A 63 -7.88 -3.84 1.71
CA MET A 63 -9.10 -3.05 1.58
C MET A 63 -9.50 -2.87 0.11
N MET A 64 -8.55 -2.52 -0.77
CA MET A 64 -8.80 -2.35 -2.19
C MET A 64 -9.32 -3.64 -2.84
N ASP A 65 -8.71 -4.78 -2.55
CA ASP A 65 -9.16 -6.10 -3.01
C ASP A 65 -10.60 -6.39 -2.60
N TYR A 66 -10.97 -6.02 -1.37
CA TYR A 66 -12.34 -6.15 -0.90
C TYR A 66 -13.29 -5.25 -1.68
N PHE A 67 -12.95 -3.97 -1.86
CA PHE A 67 -13.81 -3.02 -2.56
C PHE A 67 -14.01 -3.38 -4.03
N ILE A 68 -12.98 -3.85 -4.72
CA ILE A 68 -13.06 -4.35 -6.09
C ILE A 68 -14.03 -5.53 -6.17
N ARG A 69 -13.91 -6.51 -5.26
CA ARG A 69 -14.80 -7.68 -5.21
C ARG A 69 -16.26 -7.33 -4.92
N MET A 70 -16.50 -6.22 -4.23
CA MET A 70 -17.83 -5.72 -3.89
C MET A 70 -18.33 -4.66 -4.88
N GLU A 71 -17.64 -4.45 -6.01
CA GLU A 71 -18.06 -3.57 -7.11
C GLU A 71 -18.23 -2.08 -6.72
N TYR A 72 -17.39 -1.58 -5.81
CA TYR A 72 -17.36 -0.15 -5.47
C TYR A 72 -16.76 0.66 -6.63
N ASN A 73 -17.60 1.12 -7.56
CA ASN A 73 -17.21 1.84 -8.78
C ASN A 73 -16.64 3.25 -8.53
N ASN A 74 -16.84 3.81 -7.34
CA ASN A 74 -16.34 5.12 -6.93
C ASN A 74 -14.87 5.10 -6.48
N LEU A 75 -14.27 3.92 -6.31
CA LEU A 75 -12.89 3.77 -5.84
C LEU A 75 -11.93 3.50 -7.00
N ASN A 76 -10.85 4.29 -7.05
CA ASN A 76 -9.78 4.11 -8.02
C ASN A 76 -8.59 3.38 -7.38
N PRO A 77 -8.30 2.11 -7.75
CA PRO A 77 -7.20 1.34 -7.18
C PRO A 77 -5.81 1.90 -7.51
N GLU A 78 -5.69 2.67 -8.58
CA GLU A 78 -4.43 3.30 -8.97
C GLU A 78 -4.20 4.64 -8.25
N ASN A 79 -5.12 5.07 -7.39
CA ASN A 79 -5.00 6.34 -6.69
C ASN A 79 -3.86 6.31 -5.66
N GLY A 80 -2.81 7.11 -5.89
CA GLY A 80 -1.68 7.24 -4.97
C GLY A 80 -1.95 8.14 -3.75
N ASP A 81 -3.03 8.92 -3.74
CA ASP A 81 -3.33 9.91 -2.69
C ASP A 81 -3.38 9.33 -1.27
N PRO A 82 -4.02 8.16 -1.01
CA PRO A 82 -4.06 7.60 0.33
C PRO A 82 -2.66 7.29 0.87
N LEU A 83 -1.81 6.67 0.05
CA LEU A 83 -0.42 6.40 0.40
C LEU A 83 0.34 7.71 0.63
N TRP A 84 0.25 8.66 -0.31
CA TRP A 84 0.94 9.94 -0.20
C TRP A 84 0.59 10.68 1.10
N LYS A 85 -0.70 10.76 1.44
CA LYS A 85 -1.16 11.43 2.66
C LYS A 85 -0.66 10.77 3.94
N ALA A 86 -0.51 9.44 3.93
CA ALA A 86 -0.03 8.68 5.09
C ALA A 86 1.49 8.81 5.35
N LEU A 87 2.28 9.27 4.37
CA LEU A 87 3.72 9.47 4.54
C LEU A 87 4.03 10.63 5.51
N SER A 88 5.11 10.48 6.27
CA SER A 88 5.68 11.60 7.04
C SER A 88 6.23 12.69 6.11
N ASP A 89 6.32 13.93 6.60
CA ASP A 89 6.82 15.05 5.79
C ASP A 89 8.26 14.87 5.32
N LYS A 90 9.10 14.20 6.13
CA LYS A 90 10.47 13.83 5.73
C LYS A 90 10.42 12.88 4.53
N LEU A 91 9.69 11.77 4.66
CA LEU A 91 9.60 10.77 3.61
C LEU A 91 8.96 11.34 2.32
N LYS A 92 7.98 12.25 2.42
CA LYS A 92 7.44 12.97 1.26
C LYS A 92 8.51 13.75 0.50
N LYS A 93 9.40 14.44 1.22
CA LYS A 93 10.51 15.18 0.61
C LYS A 93 11.48 14.24 -0.09
N ASP A 94 11.85 13.15 0.57
CA ASP A 94 12.78 12.15 0.03
C ASP A 94 12.20 11.51 -1.24
N VAL A 95 10.94 11.08 -1.21
CA VAL A 95 10.23 10.54 -2.38
C VAL A 95 10.12 11.55 -3.51
N THR A 96 9.84 12.82 -3.21
CA THR A 96 9.78 13.89 -4.23
C THR A 96 11.13 14.09 -4.89
N LYS A 97 12.21 14.02 -4.11
CA LYS A 97 13.59 14.15 -4.60
C LYS A 97 13.92 13.00 -5.55
N GLU A 98 13.63 11.76 -5.18
CA GLU A 98 13.86 10.59 -6.04
C GLU A 98 13.02 10.64 -7.33
N LEU A 99 11.74 11.03 -7.22
CA LEU A 99 10.87 11.24 -8.39
C LEU A 99 11.42 12.31 -9.33
N ALA A 100 11.99 13.39 -8.79
CA ALA A 100 12.61 14.46 -9.59
C ALA A 100 13.89 13.98 -10.27
N HIS A 101 14.77 13.27 -9.54
CA HIS A 101 15.99 12.68 -10.10
C HIS A 101 15.69 11.72 -11.26
N ALA A 102 14.64 10.90 -11.11
CA ALA A 102 14.20 9.97 -12.15
C ALA A 102 13.36 10.60 -13.27
N LYS A 103 13.15 11.93 -13.26
CA LYS A 103 12.28 12.66 -14.21
C LYS A 103 10.85 12.10 -14.29
N LYS A 104 10.35 11.56 -13.18
CA LYS A 104 8.98 11.03 -13.04
C LYS A 104 8.03 11.99 -12.34
N LEU A 105 8.57 13.03 -11.69
CA LEU A 105 7.77 14.10 -11.13
C LEU A 105 7.10 14.90 -12.25
N LYS A 106 5.76 14.97 -12.22
CA LYS A 106 4.97 15.79 -13.12
C LYS A 106 4.41 16.98 -12.35
N ASN A 107 4.19 18.09 -13.04
CA ASN A 107 3.65 19.31 -12.46
C ASN A 107 2.41 19.75 -13.22
N THR A 108 1.50 20.38 -12.50
CA THR A 108 0.38 21.12 -13.08
C THR A 108 0.88 22.41 -13.73
N LYS A 109 0.02 23.10 -14.49
CA LYS A 109 0.37 24.38 -15.13
C LYS A 109 0.71 25.49 -14.14
N ASP A 110 0.19 25.42 -12.91
CA ASP A 110 0.51 26.31 -11.79
C ASP A 110 1.71 25.81 -10.95
N GLY A 111 2.44 24.80 -11.42
CA GLY A 111 3.68 24.34 -10.80
C GLY A 111 3.53 23.36 -9.64
N ARG A 112 2.32 22.96 -9.27
CA ARG A 112 2.10 21.99 -8.18
C ARG A 112 2.48 20.59 -8.63
N ASN A 113 3.16 19.85 -7.75
CA ASN A 113 3.51 18.45 -8.01
C ASN A 113 2.24 17.60 -8.12
N ILE A 114 2.17 16.80 -9.18
CA ILE A 114 1.13 15.79 -9.37
C ILE A 114 1.59 14.53 -8.65
N ILE A 115 0.75 14.02 -7.76
CA ILE A 115 1.00 12.76 -7.07
C ILE A 115 0.96 11.62 -8.11
N PRO A 116 2.01 10.78 -8.22
CA PRO A 116 2.00 9.64 -9.13
C PRO A 116 0.89 8.64 -8.79
N ASN A 117 0.58 7.75 -9.72
CA ASN A 117 -0.29 6.61 -9.42
C ASN A 117 0.36 5.71 -8.35
N LEU A 118 -0.47 4.90 -7.69
CA LEU A 118 -0.06 4.05 -6.58
C LEU A 118 1.14 3.16 -6.94
N SER A 119 1.09 2.53 -8.11
CA SER A 119 2.12 1.63 -8.60
C SER A 119 3.50 2.29 -8.67
N ILE A 120 3.58 3.50 -9.26
CA ILE A 120 4.83 4.28 -9.31
C ILE A 120 5.21 4.75 -7.91
N LEU A 121 4.25 5.25 -7.12
CA LEU A 121 4.53 5.81 -5.81
C LEU A 121 5.13 4.78 -4.84
N LYS A 122 4.67 3.52 -4.87
CA LYS A 122 5.22 2.42 -4.06
C LYS A 122 6.72 2.23 -4.30
N ILE A 123 7.16 2.24 -5.56
CA ILE A 123 8.57 2.07 -5.94
C ILE A 123 9.42 3.14 -5.26
N TYR A 124 9.05 4.41 -5.42
CA TYR A 124 9.85 5.51 -4.88
C TYR A 124 9.77 5.63 -3.36
N VAL A 125 8.67 5.21 -2.73
CA VAL A 125 8.60 5.10 -1.27
C VAL A 125 9.56 4.02 -0.76
N GLU A 126 9.61 2.87 -1.43
CA GLU A 126 10.53 1.79 -1.08
C GLU A 126 11.99 2.21 -1.25
N GLU A 127 12.34 2.87 -2.37
CA GLU A 127 13.69 3.41 -2.60
C GLU A 127 14.09 4.41 -1.51
N ALA A 128 13.23 5.38 -1.20
CA ALA A 128 13.51 6.38 -0.16
C ALA A 128 13.69 5.75 1.24
N LEU A 129 12.91 4.71 1.56
CA LEU A 129 13.04 3.99 2.82
C LEU A 129 14.32 3.17 2.90
N VAL A 130 14.72 2.53 1.79
CA VAL A 130 15.99 1.79 1.71
C VAL A 130 17.18 2.73 1.96
N ILE A 131 17.20 3.89 1.32
CA ILE A 131 18.27 4.90 1.53
C ILE A 131 18.30 5.36 2.99
N SER A 132 17.14 5.66 3.58
CA SER A 132 17.07 6.09 4.98
C SER A 132 17.55 5.03 5.97
N ASP A 133 17.38 3.75 5.66
CA ASP A 133 17.86 2.65 6.50
C ASP A 133 19.40 2.49 6.40
N PHE A 134 20.00 2.81 5.25
CA PHE A 134 21.46 2.81 5.07
C PHE A 134 22.16 4.02 5.70
N ASP A 135 21.60 5.22 5.58
CA ASP A 135 22.16 6.43 6.17
C ASP A 135 22.24 6.35 7.71
N GLY A 136 21.35 5.58 8.35
CA GLY A 136 21.38 5.34 9.80
C GLY A 136 22.58 4.50 10.27
N VAL A 137 23.24 3.76 9.38
CA VAL A 137 24.37 2.87 9.71
C VAL A 137 25.72 3.59 9.59
N VAL A 138 25.83 4.61 8.73
CA VAL A 138 27.11 5.29 8.44
C VAL A 138 27.52 6.28 9.56
N PHE A 139 26.59 6.75 10.39
CA PHE A 139 26.87 7.70 11.47
C PHE A 139 27.15 7.07 12.85
N GLN A 140 27.46 5.78 12.93
CA GLN A 140 27.79 5.09 14.19
C GLN A 140 29.26 4.64 14.33
N ILE A 141 30.20 5.23 13.57
CA ILE A 141 31.64 4.93 13.68
C ILE A 141 32.42 6.18 14.08
#